data_AF-A0A918YTX9-F1
#
_entry.id   AF-A0A918YTX9-F1
#
_cell.length_a   1.000
_cell.length_b   1.000
_cell.length_c   1.000
_cell.angle_alpha   90.00
_cell.angle_beta   90.00
_cell.angle_gamma   90.00
#
_symmetry.space_group_name_H-M   'P 1'
#
loop_
_entity.id
_entity.type
_entity.pdbx_description
1 polymer ?
#
loop_
_entity_poly.entity_id
_entity_poly.type
_entity_poly.pdbx_seq_one_letter_code
_entity_poly.pdbx_strand_id
1 'polypeptide(L)'
;MRDKLRVREWFFAAVGAITLALVPSLAGAATTAPAQHSRQLAGRYLNLHQCLYYSASAADHFTTFVQSQDNRFLAGTNVSDTQDSTPACGGGDGNYGLIGLLSGVKPMDLRGGRYLNLHQCTYYSASAVNYFTTAVPSRDGRFLAGTNVSNTPESKVNCGSGDGNYTVVPNLSYVQTLDLTSGTFLDLHQCVYYSDANTDHFTTLLGGGRPFATGTKVSTTAETAPVCAAGTQGYNLLPILPGVKALPVT
;
A
#
# COMPACT_ATOMS: atom_id res chain seq x y z
N MET A 1 -46.49 -3.67 -33.76
CA MET A 1 -46.96 -2.64 -32.80
C MET A 1 -45.69 -2.00 -32.23
N ARG A 2 -45.07 -1.03 -32.91
CA ARG A 2 -45.31 0.43 -32.86
C ARG A 2 -45.54 0.94 -31.43
N ASP A 3 -44.54 1.61 -30.86
CA ASP A 3 -44.60 2.94 -30.22
C ASP A 3 -43.16 3.36 -29.80
N LYS A 4 -42.50 4.30 -30.49
CA LYS A 4 -42.59 5.79 -30.47
C LYS A 4 -41.83 6.47 -29.31
N LEU A 5 -40.61 6.89 -29.65
CA LEU A 5 -39.84 8.10 -29.27
C LEU A 5 -40.52 9.11 -28.33
N ARG A 6 -39.76 9.61 -27.35
CA ARG A 6 -39.66 11.07 -27.06
C ARG A 6 -38.26 11.47 -26.58
N VAL A 7 -37.53 12.12 -27.49
CA VAL A 7 -36.41 13.02 -27.23
C VAL A 7 -36.96 14.31 -26.63
N ARG A 8 -36.26 14.91 -25.67
CA ARG A 8 -36.58 16.25 -25.16
C ARG A 8 -35.30 17.08 -25.06
N GLU A 9 -35.05 17.79 -26.16
CA GLU A 9 -34.12 18.91 -26.23
C GLU A 9 -34.67 20.09 -25.43
N TRP A 10 -33.78 20.83 -24.76
CA TRP A 10 -34.07 22.16 -24.24
C TRP A 10 -33.01 23.12 -24.78
N PHE A 11 -33.44 23.96 -25.72
CA PHE A 11 -32.74 25.17 -26.13
C PHE A 11 -33.12 26.30 -25.17
N PHE A 12 -32.13 26.97 -24.60
CA PHE A 12 -32.29 28.35 -24.14
C PHE A 12 -31.14 29.18 -24.68
N ALA A 13 -31.49 30.04 -25.65
CA ALA A 13 -30.68 31.15 -26.11
C ALA A 13 -30.86 32.32 -25.13
N ALA A 14 -29.76 32.89 -24.65
CA ALA A 14 -29.75 34.18 -23.98
C ALA A 14 -28.75 35.09 -24.68
N VAL A 15 -29.30 36.07 -25.40
CA VAL A 15 -28.59 37.21 -25.99
C VAL A 15 -28.43 38.24 -24.87
N GLY A 16 -27.19 38.55 -24.50
CA GLY A 16 -26.85 39.50 -23.44
C GLY A 16 -25.76 40.45 -23.88
N ALA A 17 -26.10 41.74 -23.86
CA ALA A 17 -25.39 42.93 -24.31
C ALA A 17 -23.86 42.98 -24.10
N ILE A 18 -23.17 43.42 -25.16
CA ILE A 18 -21.78 43.87 -25.16
C ILE A 18 -21.71 45.26 -24.51
N THR A 19 -21.00 45.36 -23.39
CA THR A 19 -20.55 46.64 -22.81
C THR A 19 -19.02 46.71 -22.91
N LEU A 20 -18.53 47.58 -23.79
CA LEU A 20 -17.10 47.94 -23.85
C LEU A 20 -16.78 48.86 -22.66
N ALA A 21 -16.09 48.33 -21.64
CA ALA A 21 -15.41 49.13 -20.63
C ALA A 21 -13.91 49.16 -20.96
N LEU A 22 -13.39 50.35 -21.25
CA LEU A 22 -11.96 50.64 -21.34
C LEU A 22 -11.33 50.47 -19.94
N VAL A 23 -10.44 49.49 -19.80
CA VAL A 23 -9.66 49.28 -18.58
C VAL A 23 -8.23 49.75 -18.82
N PRO A 24 -7.65 50.61 -17.97
CA PRO A 24 -6.25 51.01 -18.07
C PRO A 24 -5.33 49.80 -17.80
N SER A 25 -4.34 49.60 -18.67
CA SER A 25 -3.29 48.59 -18.48
C SER A 25 -2.38 48.97 -17.32
N LEU A 26 -2.66 48.40 -16.15
CA LEU A 26 -1.67 48.27 -15.08
C LEU A 26 -0.71 47.15 -15.50
N ALA A 27 0.51 47.52 -15.84
CA ALA A 27 1.63 46.60 -15.99
C ALA A 27 1.82 45.86 -14.65
N GLY A 28 1.24 44.68 -14.53
CA GLY A 28 1.46 43.78 -13.42
C GLY A 28 2.93 43.41 -13.41
N ALA A 29 3.62 43.79 -12.34
CA ALA A 29 4.93 43.25 -12.02
C ALA A 29 4.82 41.73 -12.06
N ALA A 30 5.61 41.09 -12.93
CA ALA A 30 5.71 39.65 -12.97
C ALA A 30 6.25 39.20 -11.62
N THR A 31 5.35 38.73 -10.75
CA THR A 31 5.71 38.00 -9.55
C THR A 31 6.43 36.76 -10.04
N THR A 32 7.76 36.76 -9.93
CA THR A 32 8.56 35.57 -10.13
C THR A 32 8.01 34.50 -9.21
N ALA A 33 7.40 33.47 -9.80
CA ALA A 33 7.01 32.29 -9.06
C ALA A 33 8.24 31.81 -8.29
N PRO A 34 8.12 31.49 -6.98
CA PRO A 34 9.24 30.96 -6.24
C PRO A 34 9.74 29.72 -7.00
N ALA A 35 11.05 29.68 -7.27
CA ALA A 35 11.69 28.52 -7.84
C ALA A 35 11.25 27.31 -7.02
N GLN A 36 10.63 26.31 -7.67
CA GLN A 36 10.32 25.05 -7.03
C GLN A 36 11.65 24.53 -6.48
N HIS A 37 11.82 24.59 -5.16
CA HIS A 37 12.92 23.90 -4.50
C HIS A 37 12.78 22.44 -4.92
N SER A 38 13.74 21.95 -5.69
CA SER A 38 13.85 20.54 -6.05
C SER A 38 13.86 19.77 -4.74
N ARG A 39 12.74 19.15 -4.38
CA ARG A 39 12.65 18.37 -3.14
C ARG A 39 13.65 17.22 -3.28
N GLN A 40 14.71 17.25 -2.49
CA GLN A 40 15.79 16.28 -2.59
C GLN A 40 15.30 14.97 -1.98
N LEU A 41 15.29 13.89 -2.75
CA LEU A 41 14.93 12.57 -2.21
C LEU A 41 15.87 12.19 -1.05
N ALA A 42 15.29 11.63 0.02
CA ALA A 42 16.07 11.14 1.17
C ALA A 42 16.91 9.89 0.84
N GLY A 43 16.60 9.21 -0.27
CA GLY A 43 17.38 8.15 -0.88
C GLY A 43 16.82 7.81 -2.26
N ARG A 44 17.59 7.08 -3.07
CA ARG A 44 17.15 6.70 -4.41
C ARG A 44 16.09 5.59 -4.44
N TYR A 45 16.18 4.63 -3.53
CA TYR A 45 15.36 3.41 -3.57
C TYR A 45 14.50 3.29 -2.33
N LEU A 46 13.22 2.95 -2.54
CA LEU A 46 12.41 2.29 -1.52
C LEU A 46 12.65 0.79 -1.64
N ASN A 47 13.31 0.22 -0.64
CA ASN A 47 13.47 -1.22 -0.51
C ASN A 47 12.31 -1.73 0.34
N LEU A 48 11.28 -2.31 -0.31
CA LEU A 48 10.15 -2.90 0.42
C LEU A 48 10.46 -4.36 0.74
N HIS A 49 10.64 -4.65 2.03
CA HIS A 49 10.91 -5.99 2.54
C HIS A 49 9.61 -6.64 2.97
N GLN A 50 9.51 -7.94 2.72
CA GLN A 50 8.43 -8.79 3.15
C GLN A 50 9.05 -10.04 3.77
N CYS A 51 8.72 -10.30 5.03
CA CYS A 51 9.19 -11.46 5.75
C CYS A 51 8.01 -12.34 6.09
N LEU A 52 8.02 -13.56 5.57
CA LEU A 52 6.98 -14.55 5.82
C LEU A 52 7.46 -15.51 6.89
N TYR A 53 6.62 -15.77 7.87
CA TYR A 53 6.86 -16.69 8.98
C TYR A 53 5.81 -17.79 8.96
N TYR A 54 6.15 -18.94 9.52
CA TYR A 54 5.25 -20.08 9.64
C TYR A 54 5.31 -20.73 11.00
N SER A 55 4.14 -21.13 11.50
CA SER A 55 4.01 -21.95 12.70
C SER A 55 3.51 -23.34 12.33
N ALA A 56 4.33 -24.36 12.59
CA ALA A 56 3.94 -25.75 12.34
C ALA A 56 2.82 -26.23 13.27
N SER A 57 2.78 -25.72 14.52
CA SER A 57 1.74 -26.09 15.49
C SER A 57 0.37 -25.50 15.17
N ALA A 58 0.34 -24.34 14.51
CA ALA A 58 -0.90 -23.68 14.08
C ALA A 58 -1.24 -23.93 12.60
N ALA A 59 -0.31 -24.50 11.83
CA ALA A 59 -0.36 -24.55 10.38
C ALA A 59 -0.61 -23.16 9.74
N ASP A 60 -0.02 -22.11 10.33
CA ASP A 60 -0.36 -20.71 10.05
C ASP A 60 0.79 -19.95 9.37
N HIS A 61 0.45 -19.06 8.43
CA HIS A 61 1.40 -18.19 7.73
C HIS A 61 1.17 -16.73 8.11
N PHE A 62 2.25 -16.06 8.47
CA PHE A 62 2.20 -14.68 8.94
C PHE A 62 3.21 -13.82 8.19
N THR A 63 2.80 -12.68 7.63
CA THR A 63 3.69 -11.75 6.92
C THR A 63 3.94 -10.49 7.74
N THR A 64 5.19 -10.00 7.75
CA THR A 64 5.55 -8.65 8.23
C THR A 64 6.32 -7.85 7.18
N PHE A 65 6.09 -6.54 7.14
CA PHE A 65 6.71 -5.54 6.26
C PHE A 65 7.40 -4.42 7.05
N VAL A 66 6.98 -4.25 8.30
CA VAL A 66 7.62 -3.38 9.29
C VAL A 66 7.85 -4.18 10.57
N GLN A 67 8.53 -3.56 11.54
CA GLN A 67 8.74 -4.12 12.85
C GLN A 67 7.43 -4.12 13.67
N SER A 68 7.10 -5.26 14.28
CA SER A 68 6.00 -5.34 15.26
C SER A 68 6.32 -4.54 16.51
N GLN A 69 5.30 -4.05 17.24
CA GLN A 69 5.50 -3.27 18.47
C GLN A 69 6.27 -4.04 19.56
N ASP A 70 6.12 -5.35 19.61
CA ASP A 70 6.85 -6.22 20.55
C ASP A 70 8.24 -6.66 20.05
N ASN A 71 8.65 -6.17 18.87
CA ASN A 71 9.96 -6.40 18.25
C ASN A 71 10.28 -7.87 17.88
N ARG A 72 9.31 -8.79 17.96
CA ARG A 72 9.53 -10.20 17.63
C ARG A 72 9.62 -10.45 16.12
N PHE A 73 8.93 -9.64 15.33
CA PHE A 73 8.89 -9.78 13.88
C PHE A 73 9.45 -8.51 13.24
N LEU A 74 10.54 -8.68 12.49
CA LEU A 74 11.29 -7.57 11.89
C LEU A 74 11.28 -7.71 10.37
N ALA A 75 11.21 -6.56 9.69
CA ALA A 75 11.42 -6.44 8.26
C ALA A 75 12.27 -5.20 7.95
N GLY A 76 13.24 -5.37 7.06
CA GLY A 76 14.27 -4.39 6.72
C GLY A 76 13.81 -3.23 5.85
N THR A 77 12.50 -3.03 5.63
CA THR A 77 11.96 -2.02 4.72
C THR A 77 12.60 -0.65 4.97
N ASN A 78 13.22 -0.04 3.97
CA ASN A 78 14.00 1.18 4.13
C ASN A 78 13.97 2.07 2.89
N VAL A 79 14.45 3.30 3.05
CA VAL A 79 14.85 4.17 1.94
C VAL A 79 16.36 4.36 2.00
N SER A 80 17.05 4.11 0.88
CA SER A 80 18.51 4.25 0.79
C SER A 80 18.97 4.53 -0.65
N ASP A 81 20.25 4.79 -0.86
CA ASP A 81 20.83 4.94 -2.20
C ASP A 81 21.20 3.61 -2.88
N THR A 82 21.00 2.49 -2.19
CA THR A 82 21.36 1.15 -2.67
C THR A 82 20.13 0.27 -2.81
N GLN A 83 20.11 -0.58 -3.83
CA GLN A 83 19.08 -1.60 -3.98
C GLN A 83 19.40 -2.78 -3.07
N ASP A 84 18.45 -3.15 -2.22
CA ASP A 84 18.55 -4.38 -1.44
C ASP A 84 18.20 -5.59 -2.33
N SER A 85 19.08 -6.58 -2.34
CA SER A 85 18.94 -7.80 -3.15
C SER A 85 18.48 -9.01 -2.33
N THR A 86 18.46 -8.89 -1.00
CA THR A 86 18.03 -9.94 -0.08
C THR A 86 17.12 -9.37 1.00
N PRO A 87 16.06 -10.11 1.40
CA PRO A 87 15.19 -9.67 2.47
C PRO A 87 15.93 -9.74 3.80
N ALA A 88 16.17 -8.59 4.42
CA ALA A 88 16.51 -8.49 5.83
C ALA A 88 15.27 -8.73 6.70
N CYS A 89 15.27 -9.84 7.45
CA CYS A 89 14.17 -10.32 8.27
C CYS A 89 14.64 -10.71 9.67
N GLY A 90 13.76 -10.60 10.66
CA GLY A 90 13.97 -11.18 11.99
C GLY A 90 13.84 -12.72 11.98
N GLY A 91 14.30 -13.37 13.05
CA GLY A 91 14.20 -14.82 13.18
C GLY A 91 12.80 -15.34 13.51
N GLY A 92 11.91 -14.47 14.01
CA GLY A 92 10.61 -14.82 14.58
C GLY A 92 10.69 -15.01 16.11
N ASP A 93 9.72 -15.68 16.70
CA ASP A 93 9.54 -15.78 18.15
C ASP A 93 9.69 -17.19 18.74
N GLY A 94 10.12 -18.15 17.92
CA GLY A 94 10.22 -19.57 18.28
C GLY A 94 8.94 -20.38 18.02
N ASN A 95 7.76 -19.75 18.01
CA ASN A 95 6.51 -20.38 17.55
C ASN A 95 6.32 -20.18 16.05
N TYR A 96 6.76 -19.03 15.55
CA TYR A 96 6.80 -18.65 14.14
C TYR A 96 8.25 -18.57 13.69
N GLY A 97 8.63 -19.41 12.74
CA GLY A 97 9.96 -19.41 12.13
C GLY A 97 9.94 -18.74 10.76
N LEU A 98 11.00 -17.99 10.43
CA LEU A 98 11.15 -17.34 9.12
C LEU A 98 11.19 -18.36 7.97
N ILE A 99 10.37 -18.12 6.94
CA ILE A 99 10.44 -18.81 5.65
C ILE A 99 11.24 -17.96 4.66
N GLY A 100 12.55 -18.18 4.59
CA GLY A 100 13.44 -17.39 3.74
C GLY A 100 13.14 -17.48 2.23
N LEU A 101 12.51 -18.56 1.77
CA LEU A 101 12.15 -18.76 0.34
C LEU A 101 10.94 -17.91 -0.08
N LEU A 102 10.00 -17.71 0.84
CA LEU A 102 8.77 -16.94 0.63
C LEU A 102 8.86 -15.49 1.11
N SER A 103 9.95 -15.15 1.79
CA SER A 103 10.33 -13.77 2.05
C SER A 103 10.93 -13.15 0.79
N GLY A 104 10.85 -11.82 0.66
CA GLY A 104 11.26 -11.11 -0.54
C GLY A 104 11.57 -9.63 -0.29
N VAL A 105 12.30 -9.03 -1.22
CA VAL A 105 12.55 -7.59 -1.25
C VAL A 105 12.33 -7.08 -2.67
N LYS A 106 11.68 -5.93 -2.80
CA LYS A 106 11.54 -5.21 -4.06
C LYS A 106 12.15 -3.82 -3.93
N PRO A 107 13.34 -3.57 -4.49
CA PRO A 107 13.86 -2.22 -4.65
C PRO A 107 13.05 -1.48 -5.71
N MET A 108 12.65 -0.25 -5.42
CA MET A 108 11.91 0.61 -6.35
C MET A 108 12.60 1.97 -6.43
N ASP A 109 12.99 2.39 -7.65
CA ASP A 109 13.63 3.70 -7.87
C ASP A 109 12.59 4.81 -7.70
N LEU A 110 12.75 5.63 -6.66
CA LEU A 110 11.86 6.74 -6.33
C LEU A 110 11.93 7.87 -7.38
N ARG A 111 12.94 7.88 -8.25
CA ARG A 111 13.01 8.79 -9.42
C ARG A 111 12.21 8.28 -10.60
N GLY A 112 11.77 7.02 -10.56
CA GLY A 112 11.01 6.37 -11.63
C GLY A 112 9.60 6.92 -11.83
N GLY A 113 9.07 7.68 -10.85
CA GLY A 113 7.77 8.30 -10.98
C GLY A 113 7.24 8.96 -9.72
N ARG A 114 6.10 9.63 -9.85
CA ARG A 114 5.42 10.38 -8.78
C ARG A 114 4.69 9.48 -7.77
N TYR A 115 4.16 8.34 -8.21
CA TYR A 115 3.27 7.52 -7.41
C TYR A 115 3.95 6.22 -7.01
N LEU A 116 3.80 5.86 -5.73
CA LEU A 116 3.93 4.48 -5.27
C LEU A 116 2.55 3.83 -5.40
N ASN A 117 2.41 2.90 -6.34
CA ASN A 117 1.24 2.04 -6.42
C ASN A 117 1.51 0.84 -5.51
N LEU A 118 0.99 0.85 -4.29
CA LEU A 118 1.17 -0.25 -3.34
C LEU A 118 0.07 -1.28 -3.56
N HIS A 119 0.46 -2.52 -3.91
CA HIS A 119 -0.47 -3.62 -4.12
C HIS A 119 -0.39 -4.55 -2.91
N GLN A 120 -1.55 -4.84 -2.34
CA GLN A 120 -1.73 -5.88 -1.35
C GLN A 120 -2.44 -7.06 -2.00
N CYS A 121 -1.79 -8.22 -2.00
CA CYS A 121 -2.34 -9.47 -2.53
C CYS A 121 -2.53 -10.45 -1.38
N THR A 122 -3.79 -10.76 -1.08
CA THR A 122 -4.12 -11.71 -0.02
C THR A 122 -4.37 -13.07 -0.66
N TYR A 123 -3.81 -14.11 -0.07
CA TYR A 123 -3.93 -15.49 -0.49
C TYR A 123 -4.56 -16.33 0.63
N TYR A 124 -5.32 -17.33 0.26
CA TYR A 124 -5.97 -18.26 1.19
C TYR A 124 -5.67 -19.71 0.79
N SER A 125 -5.46 -20.55 1.79
CA SER A 125 -5.39 -22.01 1.61
C SER A 125 -6.56 -22.70 2.29
N ALA A 126 -7.33 -23.48 1.52
CA ALA A 126 -8.43 -24.27 2.08
C ALA A 126 -7.94 -25.48 2.90
N SER A 127 -6.73 -25.98 2.65
CA SER A 127 -6.17 -27.11 3.39
C SER A 127 -5.55 -26.69 4.72
N ALA A 128 -4.95 -25.49 4.79
CA ALA A 128 -4.39 -24.93 6.02
C ALA A 128 -5.37 -24.01 6.76
N VAL A 129 -6.46 -23.57 6.10
CA VAL A 129 -7.48 -22.66 6.64
C VAL A 129 -6.87 -21.35 7.16
N ASN A 130 -5.91 -20.80 6.42
CA ASN A 130 -5.19 -19.58 6.80
C ASN A 130 -5.12 -18.57 5.65
N TYR A 131 -4.86 -17.32 5.99
CA TYR A 131 -4.59 -16.25 5.04
C TYR A 131 -3.17 -15.76 5.20
N PHE A 132 -2.56 -15.32 4.10
CA PHE A 132 -1.41 -14.44 4.21
C PHE A 132 -1.41 -13.41 3.10
N THR A 133 -0.60 -12.38 3.27
CA THR A 133 -0.59 -11.22 2.40
C THR A 133 0.80 -10.98 1.84
N THR A 134 0.87 -10.60 0.57
CA THR A 134 2.10 -10.13 -0.08
C THR A 134 1.95 -8.74 -0.67
N ALA A 135 3.04 -7.99 -0.70
CA ALA A 135 3.17 -6.74 -1.42
C ALA A 135 4.41 -6.69 -2.32
N VAL A 136 5.26 -7.71 -2.24
CA VAL A 136 6.39 -7.93 -3.15
C VAL A 136 6.48 -9.42 -3.52
N PRO A 137 7.11 -9.75 -4.67
CA PRO A 137 7.36 -11.14 -5.04
C PRO A 137 8.14 -11.90 -3.96
N SER A 138 7.78 -13.17 -3.75
CA SER A 138 8.63 -14.12 -3.01
C SER A 138 9.94 -14.36 -3.78
N ARG A 139 11.01 -14.77 -3.08
CA ARG A 139 12.30 -15.05 -3.73
C ARG A 139 12.25 -16.19 -4.75
N ASP A 140 11.33 -17.13 -4.59
CA ASP A 140 11.08 -18.20 -5.56
C ASP A 140 10.14 -17.80 -6.71
N GLY A 141 9.74 -16.52 -6.78
CA GLY A 141 8.89 -15.99 -7.84
C GLY A 141 7.39 -16.23 -7.64
N ARG A 142 6.96 -16.89 -6.55
CA ARG A 142 5.54 -17.05 -6.23
C ARG A 142 4.95 -15.78 -5.60
N PHE A 143 3.61 -15.76 -5.51
CA PHE A 143 2.84 -14.74 -4.78
C PHE A 143 3.15 -13.30 -5.22
N LEU A 144 3.21 -13.08 -6.53
CA LEU A 144 3.54 -11.80 -7.14
C LEU A 144 2.54 -10.70 -6.74
N ALA A 145 3.06 -9.51 -6.48
CA ALA A 145 2.28 -8.29 -6.29
C ALA A 145 2.76 -7.19 -7.26
N GLY A 146 1.81 -6.43 -7.79
CA GLY A 146 2.04 -5.37 -8.78
C GLY A 146 2.78 -4.13 -8.27
N THR A 147 3.13 -4.07 -6.98
CA THR A 147 3.69 -2.87 -6.33
C THR A 147 4.79 -2.21 -7.12
N ASN A 148 4.67 -0.94 -7.48
CA ASN A 148 5.66 -0.24 -8.31
C ASN A 148 5.74 1.26 -8.00
N VAL A 149 6.76 1.92 -8.56
CA VAL A 149 6.82 3.37 -8.68
C VAL A 149 6.61 3.75 -10.14
N SER A 150 5.66 4.65 -10.42
CA SER A 150 5.37 5.10 -11.79
C SER A 150 4.75 6.50 -11.82
N ASN A 151 4.56 7.06 -13.01
CA ASN A 151 3.85 8.33 -13.21
C ASN A 151 2.33 8.16 -13.41
N THR A 152 1.83 6.93 -13.36
CA THR A 152 0.43 6.61 -13.58
C THR A 152 -0.17 6.03 -12.29
N PRO A 153 -1.23 6.65 -11.74
CA PRO A 153 -1.93 6.08 -10.60
C PRO A 153 -2.65 4.79 -11.01
N GLU A 154 -2.49 3.73 -10.24
CA GLU A 154 -3.16 2.45 -10.46
C GLU A 154 -4.41 2.31 -9.57
N SER A 155 -5.51 1.90 -10.18
CA SER A 155 -6.81 1.71 -9.51
C SER A 155 -7.30 0.26 -9.50
N LYS A 156 -6.54 -0.65 -10.13
CA LYS A 156 -6.83 -2.08 -10.16
C LYS A 156 -5.69 -2.84 -9.52
N VAL A 157 -6.04 -3.70 -8.56
CA VAL A 157 -5.06 -4.60 -7.96
C VAL A 157 -4.58 -5.61 -9.00
N ASN A 158 -3.28 -5.89 -8.96
CA ASN A 158 -2.60 -6.87 -9.78
C ASN A 158 -1.87 -7.86 -8.87
N CYS A 159 -2.35 -9.11 -8.86
CA CYS A 159 -1.86 -10.19 -8.03
C CYS A 159 -1.57 -11.42 -8.89
N GLY A 160 -0.50 -12.14 -8.55
CA GLY A 160 -0.21 -13.45 -9.14
C GLY A 160 -1.24 -14.49 -8.71
N SER A 161 -1.33 -15.60 -9.46
CA SER A 161 -2.31 -16.67 -9.25
C SER A 161 -2.15 -17.46 -7.94
N GLY A 162 -1.02 -17.32 -7.24
CA GLY A 162 -0.64 -18.17 -6.11
C GLY A 162 0.15 -19.40 -6.58
N ASP A 163 -0.01 -20.53 -5.91
CA ASP A 163 0.81 -21.74 -6.14
C ASP A 163 0.04 -23.06 -6.21
N GLY A 164 -1.29 -22.98 -6.28
CA GLY A 164 -2.19 -24.14 -6.30
C GLY A 164 -2.67 -24.57 -4.92
N ASN A 165 -1.86 -24.39 -3.86
CA ASN A 165 -2.30 -24.56 -2.47
C ASN A 165 -2.93 -23.29 -1.90
N TYR A 166 -2.44 -22.16 -2.40
CA TYR A 166 -2.89 -20.83 -2.08
C TYR A 166 -3.44 -20.14 -3.31
N THR A 167 -4.65 -19.59 -3.18
CA THR A 167 -5.32 -18.84 -4.24
C THR A 167 -5.59 -17.41 -3.80
N VAL A 168 -5.50 -16.46 -4.73
CA VAL A 168 -5.78 -15.05 -4.44
C VAL A 168 -7.22 -14.87 -3.93
N VAL A 169 -7.39 -13.93 -2.99
CA VAL A 169 -8.67 -13.54 -2.40
C VAL A 169 -9.00 -12.12 -2.89
N PRO A 170 -9.78 -11.96 -3.97
CA PRO A 170 -9.95 -10.66 -4.63
C PRO A 170 -10.53 -9.58 -3.74
N ASN A 171 -11.48 -9.92 -2.86
CA ASN A 171 -12.15 -8.99 -1.96
C ASN A 171 -11.29 -8.54 -0.76
N LEU A 172 -10.12 -9.17 -0.54
CA LEU A 172 -9.13 -8.79 0.47
C LEU A 172 -7.81 -8.31 -0.16
N SER A 173 -7.81 -8.12 -1.48
CA SER A 173 -6.66 -7.65 -2.25
C SER A 173 -6.94 -6.24 -2.77
N TYR A 174 -6.00 -5.32 -2.60
CA TYR A 174 -6.21 -3.90 -2.84
C TYR A 174 -5.02 -3.27 -3.53
N VAL A 175 -5.25 -2.16 -4.21
CA VAL A 175 -4.20 -1.22 -4.60
C VAL A 175 -4.50 0.14 -3.98
N GLN A 176 -3.45 0.78 -3.47
CA GLN A 176 -3.49 2.17 -3.06
C GLN A 176 -2.38 2.92 -3.77
N THR A 177 -2.80 3.93 -4.55
CA THR A 177 -1.87 4.91 -5.12
C THR A 177 -1.50 5.92 -4.05
N LEU A 178 -0.21 6.12 -3.83
CA LEU A 178 0.36 7.08 -2.88
C LEU A 178 1.18 8.12 -3.65
N ASP A 179 0.79 9.39 -3.57
CA ASP A 179 1.54 10.50 -4.18
C ASP A 179 2.76 10.85 -3.33
N LEU A 180 3.94 10.42 -3.77
CA LEU A 180 5.20 10.61 -3.06
C LEU A 180 5.62 12.09 -2.96
N THR A 181 5.00 12.97 -3.75
CA THR A 181 5.28 14.42 -3.72
C THR A 181 4.42 15.17 -2.70
N SER A 182 3.38 14.53 -2.16
CA SER A 182 2.42 15.16 -1.24
C SER A 182 2.93 15.32 0.20
N GLY A 183 4.08 14.72 0.54
CA GLY A 183 4.63 14.70 1.91
C GLY A 183 6.13 14.41 1.93
N THR A 184 6.70 14.30 3.13
CA THR A 184 8.10 13.94 3.37
C THR A 184 8.28 12.50 3.85
N PHE A 185 7.22 11.88 4.37
CA PHE A 185 7.25 10.52 4.89
C PHE A 185 6.24 9.64 4.15
N LEU A 186 6.66 8.43 3.81
CA LEU A 186 5.77 7.30 3.58
C LEU A 186 5.59 6.60 4.93
N ASP A 187 4.43 6.77 5.54
CA ASP A 187 4.06 6.06 6.76
C ASP A 187 3.49 4.71 6.35
N LEU A 188 4.30 3.66 6.45
CA LEU A 188 3.88 2.30 6.13
C LEU A 188 3.30 1.65 7.38
N HIS A 189 1.98 1.47 7.41
CA HIS A 189 1.29 0.83 8.51
C HIS A 189 1.06 -0.65 8.20
N GLN A 190 1.18 -1.46 9.23
CA GLN A 190 0.81 -2.86 9.21
C GLN A 190 -0.15 -3.12 10.37
N CYS A 191 -1.26 -3.78 10.06
CA CYS A 191 -2.22 -4.27 11.02
C CYS A 191 -2.22 -5.80 10.98
N VAL A 192 -2.31 -6.43 12.14
CA VAL A 192 -2.30 -7.89 12.26
C VAL A 192 -3.50 -8.32 13.08
N TYR A 193 -4.29 -9.22 12.52
CA TYR A 193 -5.49 -9.75 13.11
C TYR A 193 -5.34 -11.23 13.37
N TYR A 194 -6.08 -11.75 14.35
CA TYR A 194 -6.08 -13.16 14.69
C TYR A 194 -7.50 -13.71 14.77
N SER A 195 -7.68 -14.91 14.25
CA SER A 195 -8.92 -15.68 14.35
C SER A 195 -8.70 -16.93 15.19
N ASP A 196 -9.33 -17.00 16.37
CA ASP A 196 -9.30 -18.20 17.22
C ASP A 196 -9.92 -19.41 16.52
N ALA A 197 -10.94 -19.18 15.69
CA ALA A 197 -11.64 -20.25 14.98
C ALA A 197 -10.77 -20.92 13.91
N ASN A 198 -9.87 -20.16 13.28
CA ASN A 198 -9.01 -20.64 12.21
C ASN A 198 -7.56 -20.85 12.67
N THR A 199 -7.19 -20.39 13.87
CA THR A 199 -5.80 -20.32 14.36
C THR A 199 -4.89 -19.60 13.37
N ASP A 200 -5.35 -18.46 12.86
CA ASP A 200 -4.77 -17.80 11.68
C ASP A 200 -4.43 -16.32 11.95
N HIS A 201 -3.26 -15.90 11.48
CA HIS A 201 -2.84 -14.50 11.47
C HIS A 201 -3.06 -13.84 10.10
N PHE A 202 -3.90 -12.82 10.07
CA PHE A 202 -4.13 -12.04 8.86
C PHE A 202 -3.44 -10.66 8.95
N THR A 203 -2.53 -10.37 8.04
CA THR A 203 -1.83 -9.07 7.95
C THR A 203 -2.44 -8.18 6.88
N THR A 204 -2.64 -6.89 7.18
CA THR A 204 -2.95 -5.88 6.16
C THR A 204 -1.96 -4.71 6.19
N LEU A 205 -1.59 -4.24 5.00
CA LEU A 205 -0.93 -2.97 4.72
C LEU A 205 -1.88 -1.91 4.19
N LEU A 206 -2.98 -2.35 3.59
CA LEU A 206 -4.02 -1.58 2.92
C LEU A 206 -5.39 -2.11 3.37
N GLY A 207 -6.41 -1.26 3.35
CA GLY A 207 -7.80 -1.75 3.34
C GLY A 207 -8.72 -0.69 2.77
N GLY A 208 -9.44 -1.07 1.70
CA GLY A 208 -10.27 -0.19 0.88
C GLY A 208 -11.57 0.29 1.55
N GLY A 209 -11.47 0.91 2.73
CA GLY A 209 -12.62 1.21 3.58
C GLY A 209 -13.04 -0.02 4.39
N ARG A 210 -13.33 0.19 5.69
CA ARG A 210 -13.53 -0.83 6.74
C ARG A 210 -14.36 -2.05 6.31
N PRO A 211 -14.04 -3.28 6.79
CA PRO A 211 -13.06 -3.69 7.83
C PRO A 211 -11.60 -3.81 7.33
N PHE A 212 -10.65 -4.01 8.26
CA PHE A 212 -9.20 -4.24 8.00
C PHE A 212 -8.38 -3.07 7.41
N ALA A 213 -8.93 -1.86 7.39
CA ALA A 213 -8.23 -0.67 6.93
C ALA A 213 -7.01 -0.30 7.79
N THR A 214 -5.98 0.26 7.15
CA THR A 214 -4.72 0.68 7.76
C THR A 214 -4.49 2.19 7.57
N GLY A 215 -3.52 2.74 8.30
CA GLY A 215 -3.11 4.14 8.20
C GLY A 215 -2.18 4.49 7.04
N THR A 216 -1.81 3.53 6.18
CA THR A 216 -0.75 3.72 5.17
C THR A 216 -0.99 4.93 4.28
N LYS A 217 -0.07 5.89 4.30
CA LYS A 217 -0.19 7.17 3.58
C LYS A 217 1.15 7.86 3.37
N VAL A 218 1.13 8.93 2.57
CA VAL A 218 2.21 9.91 2.52
C VAL A 218 1.80 11.13 3.34
N SER A 219 2.70 11.63 4.19
CA SER A 219 2.42 12.72 5.11
C SER A 219 3.65 13.63 5.30
N THR A 220 3.46 14.78 5.95
CA THR A 220 4.57 15.67 6.36
C THR A 220 5.10 15.38 7.77
N THR A 221 4.49 14.43 8.49
CA THR A 221 4.81 14.14 9.89
C THR A 221 4.98 12.64 10.06
N ALA A 222 6.18 12.20 10.46
CA ALA A 222 6.45 10.80 10.72
C ALA A 222 5.48 10.23 11.77
N GLU A 223 4.74 9.19 11.41
CA GLU A 223 3.87 8.49 12.36
C GLU A 223 4.65 7.45 13.18
N THR A 224 4.35 7.40 14.48
CA THR A 224 5.04 6.56 15.46
C THR A 224 4.15 5.49 16.09
N ALA A 225 2.85 5.48 15.76
CA ALA A 225 1.90 4.48 16.21
C ALA A 225 1.07 3.94 15.03
N PRO A 226 0.77 2.63 14.97
CA PRO A 226 -0.06 2.08 13.91
C PRO A 226 -1.52 2.52 14.05
N VAL A 227 -2.13 2.91 12.93
CA VAL A 227 -3.56 3.15 12.82
C VAL A 227 -4.21 1.95 12.15
N CYS A 228 -5.05 1.24 12.89
CA CYS A 228 -5.72 0.02 12.44
C CYS A 228 -7.22 0.11 12.68
N ALA A 229 -8.01 -0.26 11.67
CA ALA A 229 -9.44 -0.48 11.84
C ALA A 229 -9.71 -1.82 12.54
N ALA A 230 -10.93 -1.99 13.04
CA ALA A 230 -11.40 -3.29 13.52
C ALA A 230 -11.42 -4.31 12.37
N GLY A 231 -11.21 -5.58 12.74
CA GLY A 231 -11.43 -6.71 11.85
C GLY A 231 -12.90 -7.09 11.77
N THR A 232 -13.19 -8.20 11.09
CA THR A 232 -14.53 -8.79 10.97
C THR A 232 -14.42 -10.31 10.87
N GLN A 233 -15.56 -11.02 10.83
CA GLN A 233 -15.61 -12.47 10.57
C GLN A 233 -14.72 -13.29 11.51
N GLY A 234 -14.71 -12.94 12.80
CA GLY A 234 -13.91 -13.61 13.82
C GLY A 234 -12.45 -13.16 13.90
N TYR A 235 -11.99 -12.27 13.01
CA TYR A 235 -10.67 -11.68 13.08
C TYR A 235 -10.65 -10.47 14.00
N ASN A 236 -9.91 -10.58 15.10
CA ASN A 236 -9.72 -9.52 16.08
C ASN A 236 -8.33 -8.90 15.92
N LEU A 237 -8.23 -7.57 16.02
CA LEU A 237 -6.93 -6.88 15.97
C LEU A 237 -6.07 -7.33 17.15
N LEU A 238 -4.86 -7.82 16.87
CA LEU A 238 -3.89 -8.09 17.91
C LEU A 238 -3.26 -6.78 18.38
N PRO A 239 -3.13 -6.52 19.69
CA PRO A 239 -2.65 -5.22 20.17
C PRO A 239 -1.14 -5.01 19.99
N ILE A 240 -0.34 -6.08 19.96
CA ILE A 240 1.14 -6.01 20.04
C ILE A 240 1.87 -6.28 18.72
N LEU A 241 1.16 -6.75 17.69
CA LEU A 241 1.75 -7.10 16.40
C LEU A 241 1.66 -6.00 15.32
N PRO A 242 0.65 -5.10 15.32
CA PRO A 242 0.66 -3.95 14.44
C PRO A 242 1.93 -3.12 14.57
N GLY A 243 2.32 -2.46 13.49
CA GLY A 243 3.53 -1.65 13.43
C GLY A 243 3.38 -0.51 12.45
N VAL A 244 4.22 0.51 12.60
CA VAL A 244 4.36 1.59 11.62
C VAL A 244 5.84 1.87 11.40
N LYS A 245 6.20 2.18 10.16
CA LYS A 245 7.51 2.73 9.84
C LYS A 245 7.34 3.97 8.97
N ALA A 246 7.71 5.12 9.51
CA ALA A 246 7.87 6.34 8.75
C ALA A 246 9.17 6.28 7.95
N LEU A 247 9.04 6.31 6.63
CA LEU A 247 10.15 6.24 5.67
C LEU A 247 10.34 7.62 5.05
N PRO A 248 11.48 8.31 5.27
CA PRO A 248 11.71 9.59 4.62
C PRO A 248 11.83 9.37 3.11
N VAL A 249 11.06 10.11 2.32
CA VAL A 249 11.06 10.00 0.85
C VAL A 249 11.60 11.27 0.18
N THR A 250 11.67 12.39 0.89
CA THR A 250 12.15 13.70 0.42
C THR A 250 12.75 14.53 1.55
#